data_AF-A0A2V8J9J6-F1
#
_entry.id   AF-A0A2V8J9J6-F1
#
_cell.length_a   1.000
_cell.length_b   1.000
_cell.length_c   1.000
_cell.angle_alpha   90.00
_cell.angle_beta   90.00
_cell.angle_gamma   90.00
#
_symmetry.space_group_name_H-M   'P 1'
#
loop_
_entity.id
_entity.type
_entity.pdbx_description
1 polymer ?
#
loop_
_entity_poly.entity_id
_entity_poly.type
_entity_poly.pdbx_seq_one_letter_code
_entity_poly.pdbx_strand_id
1 'polypeptide(L)'
;MTCRDVLDRIEALAAGDEAATAELRAHLEGCLACAAALAEARRIEAVLASRPAPPAPARFSAAVTSRIRQERWRSEQHVDRLFNVVLLAGVLAIAVGVLALFNVNAMAAAFTGGLALLNRLSGEIVVQATPAFSTYLGAAGFLVTALFVWWWAERRLSL
;
A
#
# COMPACT_ATOMS: atom_id res chain seq x y z
N MET A 1 -5.14 -6.67 33.95
CA MET A 1 -4.97 -7.79 32.99
C MET A 1 -5.86 -8.94 33.39
N THR A 2 -6.63 -9.48 32.45
CA THR A 2 -7.51 -10.63 32.66
C THR A 2 -6.79 -11.95 32.38
N CYS A 3 -7.32 -13.08 32.85
CA CYS A 3 -6.74 -14.40 32.53
C CYS A 3 -6.73 -14.66 31.03
N ARG A 4 -7.74 -14.16 30.29
CA ARG A 4 -7.82 -14.30 28.83
C ARG A 4 -6.62 -13.62 28.15
N ASP A 5 -6.33 -12.38 28.54
CA ASP A 5 -5.19 -11.63 28.00
C ASP A 5 -3.84 -12.35 28.25
N VAL A 6 -3.73 -13.06 29.37
CA VAL A 6 -2.55 -13.88 29.70
C VAL A 6 -2.49 -15.12 28.82
N LEU A 7 -3.59 -15.88 28.76
CA LEU A 7 -3.67 -17.11 27.99
C LEU A 7 -3.32 -16.88 26.51
N ASP A 8 -3.80 -15.77 25.94
CA ASP A 8 -3.50 -15.38 24.54
C ASP A 8 -2.00 -15.10 24.29
N ARG A 9 -1.20 -14.90 25.36
CA ARG A 9 0.25 -14.61 25.29
C ARG A 9 1.14 -15.72 25.83
N ILE A 10 0.58 -16.76 26.45
CA ILE A 10 1.35 -17.81 27.12
C ILE A 10 2.32 -18.51 26.16
N GLU A 11 1.90 -18.77 24.92
CA GLU A 11 2.75 -19.44 23.92
C GLU A 11 3.99 -18.61 23.57
N ALA A 12 3.83 -17.33 23.24
CA ALA A 12 4.95 -16.43 22.94
C ALA A 12 5.89 -16.25 24.14
N LEU A 13 5.34 -16.20 25.36
CA LEU A 13 6.11 -16.14 26.60
C LEU A 13 6.86 -17.45 26.90
N ALA A 14 6.29 -18.60 26.51
CA ALA A 14 6.92 -19.91 26.67
C ALA A 14 8.05 -20.12 25.66
N ALA A 15 7.85 -19.68 24.41
CA ALA A 15 8.86 -19.71 23.35
C ALA A 15 10.01 -18.70 23.58
N GLY A 16 9.78 -17.68 24.41
CA GLY A 16 10.75 -16.61 24.66
C GLY A 16 10.74 -15.49 23.61
N ASP A 17 9.76 -15.50 22.71
CA ASP A 17 9.55 -14.47 21.69
C ASP A 17 9.08 -13.15 22.29
N GLU A 18 8.50 -13.20 23.50
CA GLU A 18 7.99 -12.04 24.21
C GLU A 18 8.52 -12.00 25.66
N ALA A 19 8.93 -10.81 26.11
CA ALA A 19 9.35 -10.59 27.49
C ALA A 19 8.14 -10.32 28.39
N ALA A 20 8.11 -10.94 29.58
CA ALA A 20 7.03 -10.73 30.53
C ALA A 20 7.06 -9.31 31.13
N THR A 21 5.98 -8.54 30.93
CA THR A 21 5.79 -7.22 31.54
C THR A 21 5.59 -7.32 33.06
N ALA A 22 5.69 -6.20 33.77
CA ALA A 22 5.50 -6.17 35.23
C ALA A 22 4.08 -6.60 35.65
N GLU A 23 3.06 -6.12 34.95
CA GLU A 23 1.66 -6.50 35.19
C GLU A 23 1.43 -7.99 34.93
N LEU A 24 2.04 -8.53 33.88
CA LEU A 24 1.97 -9.94 33.53
C LEU A 24 2.60 -10.83 34.59
N ARG A 25 3.80 -10.47 35.08
CA ARG A 25 4.47 -11.15 36.19
C ARG A 25 3.63 -11.14 37.46
N ALA A 26 3.07 -9.99 37.83
CA ALA A 26 2.22 -9.87 39.02
C ALA A 26 0.98 -10.78 38.94
N HIS A 27 0.37 -10.94 37.77
CA HIS A 27 -0.76 -11.85 37.60
C HIS A 27 -0.33 -13.32 37.62
N LEU A 28 0.80 -13.68 37.00
CA LEU A 28 1.33 -15.05 37.04
C LEU A 28 1.68 -15.46 38.48
N GLU A 29 2.16 -14.53 39.30
CA GLU A 29 2.40 -14.75 40.73
C GLU A 29 1.08 -14.90 41.52
N GLY A 30 0.03 -14.17 41.13
CA GLY A 30 -1.27 -14.18 41.80
C GLY A 30 -2.28 -15.24 41.33
N CYS A 31 -2.09 -15.83 40.14
CA CYS A 31 -3.05 -16.75 39.53
C CYS A 31 -2.42 -18.11 39.21
N LEU A 32 -2.70 -19.11 40.06
CA LEU A 32 -2.17 -20.47 39.93
C LEU A 32 -2.54 -21.13 38.60
N ALA A 33 -3.72 -20.87 38.06
CA ALA A 33 -4.15 -21.45 36.78
C ALA A 33 -3.29 -20.96 35.61
N CYS A 34 -3.05 -19.65 35.53
CA CYS A 34 -2.18 -19.06 34.49
C CYS A 34 -0.72 -19.48 34.67
N ALA A 35 -0.24 -19.58 35.92
CA ALA A 35 1.11 -20.07 36.20
C ALA A 35 1.31 -21.53 35.76
N ALA A 36 0.33 -22.40 36.06
CA ALA A 36 0.35 -23.80 35.63
C ALA A 36 0.30 -23.93 34.10
N ALA A 37 -0.53 -23.13 33.43
CA ALA A 37 -0.58 -23.09 31.97
C ALA A 37 0.76 -22.67 31.36
N LEU A 38 1.43 -21.65 31.91
CA LEU A 38 2.75 -21.23 31.44
C LEU A 38 3.82 -22.31 31.68
N ALA A 39 3.78 -22.98 32.82
CA ALA A 39 4.71 -24.07 33.13
C ALA A 39 4.53 -25.26 32.17
N GLU A 40 3.29 -25.59 31.82
CA GLU A 40 3.00 -26.65 30.84
C GLU A 40 3.44 -26.24 29.43
N ALA A 41 3.13 -25.01 29.00
CA ALA A 41 3.60 -24.50 27.71
C ALA A 41 5.13 -24.54 27.60
N ARG A 42 5.86 -24.12 28.64
CA ARG A 42 7.33 -24.21 28.69
C ARG A 42 7.84 -25.65 28.63
N ARG A 43 7.13 -26.60 29.23
CA ARG A 43 7.48 -28.02 29.15
C ARG A 43 7.31 -28.54 27.73
N ILE A 44 6.22 -28.17 27.06
CA ILE A 44 5.98 -28.52 25.65
C ILE A 44 7.08 -27.93 24.76
N GLU A 45 7.40 -26.64 24.93
CA GLU A 45 8.48 -25.98 24.19
C GLU A 45 9.84 -26.65 24.42
N ALA A 46 10.17 -27.03 25.66
CA ALA A 46 11.40 -27.76 25.94
C ALA A 46 11.46 -29.11 25.22
N VAL A 47 10.33 -29.84 25.15
CA VAL A 47 10.23 -31.10 24.39
C VAL A 47 10.38 -30.83 22.89
N LEU A 48 9.74 -29.79 22.34
CA LEU A 48 9.85 -29.44 20.93
C LEU A 48 11.27 -29.00 20.55
N ALA A 49 11.91 -28.16 21.37
CA ALA A 49 13.28 -27.70 21.18
C ALA A 49 14.30 -28.85 21.22
N SER A 50 14.01 -29.93 21.96
CA SER A 50 14.87 -31.12 22.02
C SER A 50 14.80 -31.98 20.74
N ARG A 51 13.80 -31.77 19.88
CA ARG A 51 13.66 -32.56 18.65
C ARG A 51 14.68 -32.07 17.62
N PRO A 52 15.49 -32.98 17.04
CA PRO A 52 16.40 -32.58 15.97
C PRO A 52 15.60 -32.07 14.78
N ALA A 53 15.95 -30.87 14.29
CA ALA A 53 15.36 -30.34 13.07
C ALA A 53 15.70 -31.28 11.89
N PRO A 54 14.71 -31.68 11.07
CA PRO A 54 14.99 -32.48 9.89
C PRO A 54 15.92 -31.68 8.94
N PRO A 55 16.89 -32.34 8.28
CA PRO A 55 17.75 -31.65 7.34
C PRO A 55 16.92 -31.10 6.19
N ALA A 56 17.24 -29.87 5.76
CA ALA A 56 16.61 -29.27 4.60
C ALA A 56 16.85 -30.16 3.36
N PRO A 57 15.85 -30.36 2.48
CA PRO A 57 16.03 -31.12 1.26
C PRO A 57 17.18 -30.57 0.42
N ALA A 58 17.90 -31.46 -0.28
CA ALA A 58 18.88 -31.04 -1.27
C ALA A 58 18.22 -30.08 -2.26
N ARG A 59 18.82 -28.89 -2.45
CA ARG A 59 18.31 -27.79 -3.30
C ARG A 59 17.16 -26.95 -2.74
N PHE A 60 16.76 -27.08 -1.48
CA PHE A 60 15.70 -26.24 -0.89
C PHE A 60 15.94 -24.73 -1.15
N SER A 61 17.12 -24.22 -0.81
CA SER A 61 17.47 -22.80 -1.02
C SER A 61 17.45 -22.41 -2.50
N ALA A 62 17.89 -23.30 -3.39
CA ALA A 62 17.86 -23.04 -4.83
C ALA A 62 16.42 -23.01 -5.37
N ALA A 63 15.55 -23.89 -4.88
CA ALA A 63 14.14 -23.91 -5.26
C ALA A 63 13.40 -22.66 -4.77
N VAL A 64 13.62 -22.26 -3.51
CA VAL A 64 13.03 -21.04 -2.92
C VAL A 64 13.51 -19.79 -3.65
N THR A 65 14.81 -19.65 -3.89
CA THR A 65 15.34 -18.47 -4.60
C THR A 65 14.88 -18.42 -6.06
N SER A 66 14.76 -19.57 -6.73
CA SER A 66 14.18 -19.65 -8.08
C SER A 66 12.72 -19.17 -8.09
N ARG A 67 11.91 -19.60 -7.11
CA ARG A 67 10.52 -19.17 -6.97
C ARG A 67 10.39 -17.67 -6.68
N ILE A 68 11.19 -17.15 -5.74
CA ILE A 68 11.22 -15.71 -5.43
C ILE A 68 11.56 -14.89 -6.67
N ARG A 69 12.54 -15.34 -7.47
CA ARG A 69 12.89 -14.67 -8.74
C ARG A 69 11.74 -14.70 -9.74
N GLN A 70 11.04 -15.81 -9.88
CA GLN A 70 9.88 -15.91 -10.77
C GLN A 70 8.73 -15.00 -10.34
N GLU A 71 8.44 -14.93 -9.05
CA GLU A 71 7.40 -14.06 -8.50
C GLU A 71 7.78 -12.58 -8.67
N ARG A 72 9.03 -12.22 -8.38
CA ARG A 72 9.56 -10.87 -8.60
C ARG A 72 9.50 -10.46 -10.08
N TRP A 73 9.91 -11.35 -10.99
CA TRP A 73 9.82 -11.11 -12.42
C TRP A 73 8.39 -10.82 -12.89
N ARG A 74 7.40 -11.56 -12.37
CA ARG A 74 5.98 -11.32 -12.69
C ARG A 74 5.50 -9.97 -12.17
N SER A 75 5.93 -9.55 -10.98
CA SER A 75 5.60 -8.22 -10.46
C SER A 75 6.23 -7.10 -11.28
N GLU A 76 7.49 -7.25 -11.69
CA GLU A 76 8.21 -6.26 -12.51
C GLU A 76 7.55 -6.12 -13.89
N GLN A 77 7.13 -7.22 -14.52
CA GLN A 77 6.38 -7.14 -15.78
C GLN A 77 5.07 -6.36 -15.69
N HIS A 78 4.37 -6.40 -14.55
CA HIS A 78 3.15 -5.62 -14.38
C HIS A 78 3.45 -4.13 -14.28
N VAL A 79 4.51 -3.77 -13.55
CA VAL A 79 5.00 -2.39 -13.42
C VAL A 79 5.45 -1.86 -14.78
N ASP A 80 6.23 -2.63 -15.53
CA ASP A 80 6.72 -2.24 -16.86
C ASP A 80 5.59 -2.00 -17.85
N ARG A 81 4.55 -2.87 -17.83
CA ARG A 81 3.37 -2.67 -18.68
C ARG A 81 2.61 -1.40 -18.32
N LEU A 82 2.37 -1.16 -17.03
CA LEU A 82 1.67 0.04 -16.58
C LEU A 82 2.48 1.30 -16.92
N PHE A 83 3.80 1.27 -16.71
CA PHE A 83 4.70 2.35 -17.08
C PHE A 83 4.66 2.63 -18.59
N ASN A 84 4.76 1.59 -19.43
CA ASN A 84 4.69 1.74 -20.89
C ASN A 84 3.34 2.28 -21.36
N VAL A 85 2.23 1.86 -20.75
CA VAL A 85 0.89 2.39 -21.06
C VAL A 85 0.79 3.86 -20.68
N VAL A 86 1.28 4.26 -19.51
CA VAL A 86 1.30 5.66 -19.06
C VAL A 86 2.18 6.52 -19.98
N LEU A 87 3.36 6.03 -20.35
CA LEU A 87 4.27 6.72 -21.26
C LEU A 87 3.62 6.93 -22.63
N LEU A 88 2.99 5.88 -23.19
CA LEU A 88 2.28 5.95 -24.47
C LEU A 88 1.11 6.96 -24.41
N ALA A 89 0.32 6.94 -23.34
CA ALA A 89 -0.75 7.90 -23.13
C ALA A 89 -0.22 9.35 -23.07
N GLY A 90 0.91 9.57 -22.39
CA GLY A 90 1.57 10.87 -22.34
C GLY A 90 2.02 11.35 -23.73
N VAL A 91 2.66 10.49 -24.53
CA VAL A 91 3.08 10.81 -25.90
C VAL A 91 1.86 11.13 -26.78
N LEU A 92 0.78 10.36 -26.68
CA LEU A 92 -0.45 10.62 -27.43
C LEU A 92 -1.08 11.96 -27.03
N ALA A 93 -1.13 12.29 -25.74
CA ALA A 93 -1.64 13.57 -25.27
C ALA A 93 -0.83 14.75 -25.82
N ILE A 94 0.50 14.64 -25.84
CA ILE A 94 1.38 15.65 -26.45
C ILE A 94 1.09 15.78 -27.95
N ALA A 95 0.99 14.68 -28.68
CA ALA A 95 0.71 14.69 -30.12
C ALA A 95 -0.65 15.34 -30.44
N VAL A 96 -1.69 15.02 -29.67
CA VAL A 96 -3.01 15.64 -29.78
C VAL A 96 -2.92 17.15 -29.50
N GLY A 97 -2.19 17.56 -28.46
CA GLY A 97 -1.95 18.97 -28.15
C GLY A 97 -1.27 19.72 -29.28
N VAL A 98 -0.24 19.12 -29.90
CA VAL A 98 0.45 19.69 -31.06
C VAL A 98 -0.49 19.82 -32.25
N LEU A 99 -1.25 18.78 -32.58
CA LEU A 99 -2.23 18.81 -33.68
C LEU A 99 -3.33 19.87 -33.44
N ALA A 100 -3.78 20.04 -32.20
CA ALA A 100 -4.75 21.06 -31.83
C ALA A 100 -4.19 22.48 -32.06
N LEU A 101 -2.91 22.72 -31.75
CA LEU A 101 -2.25 24.01 -32.01
C LEU A 101 -2.18 24.34 -33.50
N PHE A 102 -1.94 23.36 -34.36
CA PHE A 102 -1.93 23.57 -35.82
C PHE A 102 -3.33 23.74 -36.42
N ASN A 103 -4.38 23.43 -35.68
CA ASN A 103 -5.77 23.66 -36.06
C ASN A 103 -6.42 24.73 -35.17
N VAL A 104 -5.77 25.90 -35.10
CA VAL A 104 -6.20 27.07 -34.30
C VAL A 104 -7.69 27.43 -34.49
N ASN A 105 -8.24 27.24 -35.70
CA ASN A 105 -9.66 27.44 -35.98
C ASN A 105 -10.56 26.36 -35.35
N ALA A 106 -10.17 25.08 -35.40
CA ALA A 106 -10.90 24.03 -34.70
C ALA A 106 -10.74 24.12 -33.19
N MET A 107 -9.60 24.60 -32.69
CA MET A 107 -9.36 24.81 -31.26
C MET A 107 -10.19 25.98 -30.72
N ALA A 108 -10.31 27.08 -31.47
CA ALA A 108 -11.23 28.16 -31.16
C ALA A 108 -12.70 27.70 -31.21
N ALA A 109 -13.08 26.88 -32.19
CA ALA A 109 -14.42 26.31 -32.32
C ALA A 109 -14.75 25.30 -31.19
N ALA A 110 -13.79 24.46 -30.80
CA ALA A 110 -13.94 23.51 -29.71
C ALA A 110 -13.98 24.20 -28.34
N PHE A 111 -13.18 25.26 -28.15
CA PHE A 111 -13.19 26.06 -26.93
C PHE A 111 -14.50 26.85 -26.78
N THR A 112 -14.98 27.48 -27.85
CA THR A 112 -16.29 28.16 -27.85
C THR A 112 -17.45 27.18 -27.70
N GLY A 113 -17.38 25.99 -28.33
CA GLY A 113 -18.35 24.91 -28.14
C GLY A 113 -18.35 24.33 -26.73
N GLY A 114 -17.17 24.14 -26.13
CA GLY A 114 -17.01 23.69 -24.76
C GLY A 114 -17.55 24.71 -23.75
N LEU A 115 -17.26 26.00 -23.96
CA LEU A 115 -17.86 27.08 -23.17
C LEU A 115 -19.38 27.15 -23.35
N ALA A 116 -19.90 26.97 -24.57
CA ALA A 116 -21.35 26.97 -24.81
C ALA A 116 -22.05 25.78 -24.13
N LEU A 117 -21.42 24.60 -24.14
CA LEU A 117 -21.91 23.43 -23.41
C LEU A 117 -21.84 23.67 -21.90
N LEU A 118 -20.74 24.24 -21.39
CA LEU A 118 -20.58 24.58 -19.98
C LEU A 118 -21.62 25.64 -19.55
N ASN A 119 -21.96 26.61 -20.42
CA ASN A 119 -22.94 27.65 -20.13
C ASN A 119 -24.38 27.13 -20.19
N ARG A 120 -24.66 26.15 -21.05
CA ARG A 120 -25.95 25.43 -21.05
C ARG A 120 -26.10 24.55 -19.81
N LEU A 121 -25.04 23.83 -19.47
CA LEU A 121 -25.00 22.98 -18.28
C LEU A 121 -25.06 23.83 -17.01
N SER A 122 -24.37 24.97 -16.94
CA SER A 122 -24.43 25.87 -15.77
C SER A 122 -25.83 26.47 -15.59
N GLY A 123 -26.55 26.78 -16.67
CA GLY A 123 -27.93 27.25 -16.60
C GLY A 123 -28.89 26.26 -15.93
N GLU A 124 -28.69 24.95 -16.14
CA GLU A 124 -29.50 23.90 -15.49
C GLU A 124 -28.92 23.45 -14.14
N ILE A 125 -27.62 23.61 -13.91
CA ILE A 125 -26.90 23.06 -12.74
C ILE A 125 -26.72 24.08 -11.60
N VAL A 126 -26.87 25.39 -11.85
CA VAL A 126 -26.71 26.44 -10.81
C VAL A 126 -27.76 26.34 -9.68
N VAL A 127 -28.86 25.62 -9.87
CA VAL A 127 -29.84 25.37 -8.80
C VAL A 127 -29.55 24.10 -7.99
N GLN A 128 -28.61 23.22 -8.42
CA GLN A 128 -28.37 21.94 -7.75
C GLN A 128 -26.91 21.47 -7.53
N ALA A 129 -25.87 22.06 -8.14
CA ALA A 129 -24.48 21.56 -7.96
C ALA A 129 -23.50 22.52 -7.28
N THR A 130 -23.94 23.26 -6.27
CA THR A 130 -23.03 23.89 -5.31
C THR A 130 -22.08 22.93 -4.56
N PRO A 131 -22.32 21.60 -4.39
CA PRO A 131 -21.35 20.73 -3.70
C PRO A 131 -20.25 20.13 -4.59
N ALA A 132 -20.39 20.10 -5.93
CA ALA A 132 -19.44 19.37 -6.79
C ALA A 132 -18.20 20.20 -7.17
N PHE A 133 -18.32 21.54 -7.17
CA PHE A 133 -17.23 22.43 -7.54
C PHE A 133 -16.04 22.36 -6.56
N SER A 134 -16.31 22.16 -5.28
CA SER A 134 -15.27 21.96 -4.26
C SER A 134 -14.51 20.65 -4.49
N THR A 135 -15.18 19.61 -5.00
CA THR A 135 -14.54 18.32 -5.32
C THR A 135 -13.59 18.46 -6.50
N TYR A 136 -13.96 19.20 -7.55
CA TYR A 136 -13.07 19.44 -8.71
C TYR A 136 -11.91 20.38 -8.37
N LEU A 137 -12.12 21.41 -7.55
CA LEU A 137 -11.03 22.24 -7.02
C LEU A 137 -10.09 21.42 -6.14
N GLY A 138 -10.63 20.51 -5.32
CA GLY A 138 -9.85 19.57 -4.52
C GLY A 138 -9.00 18.64 -5.39
N ALA A 139 -9.58 18.07 -6.44
CA ALA A 139 -8.87 17.20 -7.38
C ALA A 139 -7.76 17.95 -8.14
N ALA A 140 -8.03 19.18 -8.59
CA ALA A 140 -7.04 20.04 -9.25
C ALA A 140 -5.90 20.41 -8.28
N GLY A 141 -6.21 20.78 -7.04
CA GLY A 141 -5.21 21.04 -6.01
C GLY A 141 -4.34 19.81 -5.72
N PHE A 142 -4.95 18.62 -5.62
CA PHE A 142 -4.22 17.37 -5.40
C PHE A 142 -3.25 17.07 -6.54
N LEU A 143 -3.68 17.30 -7.78
CA LEU A 143 -2.87 17.07 -8.98
C LEU A 143 -1.69 18.05 -9.06
N VAL A 144 -1.89 19.33 -8.76
CA VAL A 144 -0.80 20.32 -8.67
C VAL A 144 0.20 19.95 -7.58
N THR A 145 -0.28 19.50 -6.43
CA THR A 145 0.58 19.10 -5.31
C THR A 145 1.41 17.86 -5.66
N ALA A 146 0.80 16.87 -6.32
CA ALA A 146 1.50 15.67 -6.77
C ALA A 146 2.60 16.00 -7.79
N LEU A 147 2.33 16.91 -8.75
CA LEU A 147 3.32 17.38 -9.71
C LEU A 147 4.48 18.13 -9.03
N PHE A 148 4.18 18.93 -8.01
CA PHE A 148 5.21 19.63 -7.24
C PHE A 148 6.12 18.66 -6.45
N VAL A 149 5.53 17.65 -5.79
CA VAL A 149 6.29 16.63 -5.05
C VAL A 149 7.20 15.82 -5.97
N TRP A 150 6.69 15.41 -7.14
CA TRP A 150 7.51 14.74 -8.15
C TRP A 150 8.69 15.64 -8.56
N TRP A 151 8.41 16.86 -9.02
CA TRP A 151 9.45 17.79 -9.46
C TRP A 151 10.55 18.01 -8.39
N TRP A 152 10.14 18.09 -7.12
CA TRP A 152 11.09 18.21 -6.01
C TRP A 152 11.92 16.95 -5.79
N ALA A 153 11.31 15.77 -5.85
CA ALA A 153 11.99 14.49 -5.67
C ALA A 153 13.05 14.25 -6.76
N GLU A 154 12.72 14.62 -8.01
CA GLU A 154 13.62 14.49 -9.15
C GLU A 154 14.87 15.36 -9.02
N ARG A 155 14.71 16.59 -8.51
CA ARG A 155 15.86 17.49 -8.20
C ARG A 155 16.82 16.96 -7.14
N ARG A 156 16.36 16.11 -6.22
CA ARG A 156 17.22 15.54 -5.16
C ARG A 156 18.00 14.31 -5.61
N LEU A 157 17.51 13.59 -6.60
CA LEU A 157 18.18 12.40 -7.14
C LEU A 157 19.26 12.75 -8.18
N SER A 158 19.28 13.99 -8.67
CA SER A 158 20.26 14.49 -9.65
C SER A 158 21.52 15.13 -9.02
N LEU A 159 21.71 15.03 -7.70
CA LEU A 159 22.90 15.48 -6.97
C LEU A 159 23.58 14.26 -6.32
#